data_AF-A0A7H4PII8-F1
#
_entry.id   AF-A0A7H4PII8-F1
#
_cell.length_a   1.000
_cell.length_b   1.000
_cell.length_c   1.000
_cell.angle_alpha   90.00
_cell.angle_beta   90.00
_cell.angle_gamma   90.00
#
_symmetry.space_group_name_H-M   'P 1'
#
loop_
_entity.id
_entity.type
_entity.pdbx_description
1 polymer ?
#
loop_
_entity_poly.entity_id
_entity_poly.type
_entity_poly.pdbx_seq_one_letter_code
_entity_poly.pdbx_strand_id
1 'polypeptide(L)' 'MFIFHKETTLEDLGNGVTRRILAHDGKMMAVEVNFEAGAVGPMHNHPHEQLTYVLSGEF' A
#
# COMPACT_ATOMS: atom_id res chain seq x y z
N MET A 1 17.86 4.42 4.71
CA MET A 1 18.08 3.62 3.48
C MET A 1 17.21 4.20 2.38
N PHE A 2 17.74 4.42 1.19
CA PHE A 2 16.93 4.87 0.05
C PHE A 2 16.33 3.65 -0.65
N ILE A 3 15.05 3.73 -1.01
CA ILE A 3 14.36 2.72 -1.81
C ILE A 3 13.90 3.40 -3.09
N PHE A 4 14.47 2.97 -4.22
CA PHE A 4 14.06 3.49 -5.52
C PHE A 4 12.82 2.75 -6.00
N HIS A 5 11.78 3.48 -6.37
CA HIS A 5 10.51 2.89 -6.82
C HIS A 5 10.69 1.88 -7.97
N LYS A 6 11.62 2.14 -8.90
CA LYS A 6 11.92 1.25 -10.03
C LYS A 6 12.54 -0.10 -9.62
N GLU A 7 13.03 -0.22 -8.39
CA GLU A 7 13.67 -1.41 -7.84
C GLU A 7 12.73 -2.22 -6.93
N THR A 8 11.51 -1.73 -6.69
CA THR A 8 10.49 -2.48 -5.94
C THR A 8 9.56 -3.23 -6.89
N THR A 9 8.80 -4.17 -6.33
CA THR A 9 7.86 -5.01 -7.08
C THR A 9 6.43 -4.54 -6.84
N LEU A 10 5.65 -4.49 -7.93
CA LEU A 10 4.19 -4.36 -7.82
C LEU A 10 3.60 -5.76 -7.69
N GLU A 11 2.94 -6.02 -6.58
CA GLU A 11 2.27 -7.29 -6.28
C GLU A 11 0.77 -7.14 -6.53
N ASP A 12 0.20 -8.05 -7.31
CA ASP A 12 -1.24 -8.18 -7.49
C ASP A 12 -1.85 -8.95 -6.32
N LEU A 13 -2.81 -8.33 -5.62
CA LEU A 13 -3.54 -8.92 -4.50
C LEU A 13 -4.91 -9.48 -4.94
N GLY A 14 -5.24 -9.35 -6.22
CA GLY A 14 -6.55 -9.66 -6.79
C GLY A 14 -7.59 -8.57 -6.53
N ASN A 15 -8.78 -8.74 -7.11
CA ASN A 15 -9.94 -7.87 -6.92
C ASN A 15 -9.65 -6.38 -7.18
N GLY A 16 -8.80 -6.08 -8.17
CA GLY A 16 -8.46 -4.71 -8.55
C GLY A 16 -7.56 -3.98 -7.53
N VAL A 17 -6.89 -4.71 -6.64
CA VAL A 17 -5.96 -4.12 -5.66
C VAL A 17 -4.53 -4.60 -5.96
N THR A 18 -3.62 -3.65 -6.10
CA THR A 18 -2.18 -3.95 -6.16
C THR A 18 -1.45 -3.21 -5.07
N ARG A 19 -0.30 -3.73 -4.63
CA ARG A 19 0.55 -3.05 -3.65
C ARG A 19 2.01 -3.06 -4.07
N ARG A 20 2.75 -2.12 -3.51
CA ARG A 20 4.19 -2.03 -3.60
C ARG A 20 4.75 -1.70 -2.23
N ILE A 21 5.57 -2.59 -1.68
CA ILE A 21 6.31 -2.30 -0.45
C ILE A 21 7.42 -1.30 -0.80
N LEU A 22 7.48 -0.19 -0.06
CA LEU A 22 8.49 0.85 -0.24
C LEU A 22 9.57 0.70 0.85
N ALA A 23 9.83 1.76 1.63
CA ALA A 23 10.76 1.71 2.75
C ALA A 23 10.13 1.03 3.97
N HIS A 24 10.90 0.18 4.63
CA HIS A 24 10.55 -0.39 5.92
C HIS A 24 11.80 -0.54 6.78
N ASP A 25 11.65 -0.27 8.08
CA ASP A 25 12.68 -0.54 9.09
C ASP A 25 12.04 -0.52 10.49
N GLY A 26 12.66 -1.22 11.45
CA GLY A 26 12.17 -1.31 12.82
C GLY A 26 10.69 -1.73 12.89
N LYS A 27 9.83 -0.79 13.29
CA LYS A 27 8.38 -1.00 13.44
C LYS A 27 7.53 -0.29 12.37
N MET A 28 8.16 0.35 11.38
CA MET A 28 7.46 1.16 10.39
C MET A 28 7.65 0.62 8.98
N MET A 29 6.60 0.70 8.19
CA MET A 29 6.58 0.32 6.79
C MET A 29 5.73 1.31 6.01
N ALA A 30 6.26 1.77 4.88
CA ALA A 30 5.50 2.49 3.88
C ALA A 30 5.11 1.54 2.76
N VAL A 31 3.84 1.57 2.37
CA VAL A 31 3.27 0.77 1.30
C VAL A 31 2.51 1.71 0.38
N GLU A 32 2.75 1.60 -0.92
CA GLU A 32 1.88 2.18 -1.93
C GLU A 32 0.82 1.14 -2.30
N VAL A 33 -0.45 1.52 -2.28
CA VAL A 33 -1.57 0.64 -2.63
C VAL A 33 -2.38 1.33 -3.70
N ASN A 34 -2.64 0.62 -4.79
CA ASN A 34 -3.47 1.10 -5.89
C ASN A 34 -4.77 0.31 -5.92
N PHE A 35 -5.87 1.02 -6.13
CA PHE A 35 -7.20 0.44 -6.29
C PHE A 35 -7.73 0.83 -7.67
N GLU A 36 -8.20 -0.15 -8.42
CA GLU A 36 -9.02 0.08 -9.60
C GLU A 36 -10.38 0.67 -9.20
N ALA A 37 -11.05 1.36 -10.12
CA ALA A 37 -12.35 1.95 -9.87
C ALA A 37 -13.37 0.88 -9.41
N GLY A 38 -13.94 1.06 -8.22
CA GLY A 38 -14.88 0.12 -7.62
C GLY A 38 -14.25 -1.05 -6.85
N ALA A 39 -12.92 -1.16 -6.80
CA ALA A 39 -12.26 -2.11 -5.92
C ALA A 39 -12.52 -1.76 -4.45
N VAL A 40 -12.69 -2.79 -3.60
CA VAL A 40 -13.04 -2.62 -2.19
C VAL A 40 -11.96 -3.26 -1.32
N GLY A 41 -11.39 -2.46 -0.42
CA GLY A 41 -10.59 -2.96 0.70
C GLY A 41 -11.53 -3.42 1.82
N PRO A 42 -11.59 -4.73 2.17
CA PRO A 42 -12.46 -5.20 3.23
C PRO A 42 -12.14 -4.53 4.56
N MET A 43 -13.16 -4.25 5.38
CA MET A 43 -12.97 -3.74 6.73
C MET A 43 -12.16 -4.74 7.58
N HIS A 44 -11.14 -4.27 8.28
CA HIS A 44 -10.26 -5.09 9.11
C HIS A 44 -9.59 -4.24 10.20
N ASN A 45 -8.87 -4.88 11.12
CA ASN A 45 -8.14 -4.23 12.22
C ASN A 45 -6.70 -4.73 12.32
N HIS A 46 -5.82 -3.89 12.86
CA HIS A 46 -4.41 -4.23 13.08
C HIS A 46 -4.01 -4.01 14.53
N PRO A 47 -3.09 -4.83 15.08
CA PRO A 47 -2.41 -4.52 16.33
C PRO A 47 -1.34 -3.43 16.18
N HIS A 48 -0.93 -3.14 14.93
CA HIS A 48 0.04 -2.09 14.59
C HIS A 48 -0.68 -0.79 14.24
N GLU A 49 -0.07 0.35 14.53
CA GLU A 49 -0.57 1.66 14.09
C GLU A 49 -0.50 1.76 12.56
N GLN A 50 -1.56 2.32 11.97
CA GLN A 50 -1.65 2.52 10.52
C GLN A 50 -2.12 3.94 10.21
N LEU A 51 -1.47 4.56 9.23
CA LEU A 51 -1.86 5.84 8.66
C LEU A 51 -1.85 5.74 7.14
N THR A 52 -2.84 6.35 6.49
CA THR A 52 -2.99 6.34 5.03
C THR A 52 -3.16 7.77 4.54
N TYR A 53 -2.51 8.06 3.41
CA TYR A 53 -2.64 9.32 2.69
C TYR A 53 -3.04 9.03 1.24
N VAL A 54 -4.07 9.71 0.75
CA VAL A 54 -4.51 9.57 -0.64
C VAL A 54 -3.56 10.35 -1.54
N LEU A 55 -2.67 9.64 -2.23
CA LEU A 55 -1.70 10.25 -3.15
C LEU A 55 -2.38 10.81 -4.41
N SER A 56 -3.42 10.14 -4.89
CA SER A 56 -4.21 10.54 -6.06
C SER A 56 -5.58 9.85 -6.05
N GLY A 57 -6.57 10.47 -6.70
CA GLY A 57 -7.94 9.96 -6.74
C GLY A 57 -8.73 10.32 -5.48
N GLU A 58 -9.68 9.48 -5.12
CA GLU A 58 -10.57 9.63 -3.96
C GLU A 58 -10.92 8.27 -3.36
N PHE A 59 -11.23 8.25 -2.05
CA PHE A 59 -11.62 7.09 -1.25
C PHE A 59 -12.74 7.45 -0.28
#